data_AF-A0A453S4U1-F1
#
_entry.id   AF-A0A453S4U1-F1
#
_cell.length_a   1.000
_cell.length_b   1.000
_cell.length_c   1.000
_cell.angle_alpha   90.00
_cell.angle_beta   90.00
_cell.angle_gamma   90.00
#
_symmetry.space_group_name_H-M   'P 1'
#
loop_
_entity.id
_entity.type
_entity.pdbx_description
1 polymer ?
#
loop_
_entity_poly.entity_id
_entity_poly.type
_entity_poly.pdbx_seq_one_letter_code
_entity_poly.pdbx_strand_id
1 'polypeptide(L)' 'SDRLNTRNMLKRRHYNIGTNLDCLLCGQHIEEIVEHLFFHCTFSQPCWRILNITWSDHEHRLQLLERLKERHNH' A
#
# COMPACT_ATOMS: atom_id res chain seq x y z
N SER A 1 -17.30 2.58 -5.73
CA SER A 1 -15.91 2.10 -5.70
C SER A 1 -14.96 3.26 -5.60
N ASP A 2 -14.54 3.60 -4.38
CA ASP A 2 -13.51 4.61 -4.17
C ASP A 2 -12.18 4.09 -4.72
N ARG A 3 -11.72 4.73 -5.81
CA ARG A 3 -10.40 4.44 -6.38
C ARG A 3 -9.39 5.32 -5.66
N LEU A 4 -8.49 4.70 -4.89
CA LEU A 4 -7.38 5.41 -4.29
C LEU A 4 -6.43 5.91 -5.39
N ASN A 5 -6.18 7.22 -5.42
CA ASN A 5 -5.26 7.82 -6.37
C ASN A 5 -3.84 7.80 -5.79
N THR A 6 -2.99 6.90 -6.27
CA THR A 6 -1.57 6.90 -5.89
C THR A 6 -0.79 7.92 -6.70
N ARG A 7 0.33 8.41 -6.16
CA ARG A 7 1.23 9.31 -6.90
C ARG A 7 1.72 8.68 -8.21
N ASN A 8 2.05 7.39 -8.22
CA ASN A 8 2.41 6.69 -9.47
C ASN A 8 1.27 6.73 -10.52
N MET A 9 0.02 6.60 -10.09
CA MET A 9 -1.13 6.71 -10.99
C MET A 9 -1.28 8.14 -11.53
N LEU A 10 -1.16 9.15 -10.67
CA LEU A 10 -1.22 10.56 -11.09
C LEU A 10 -0.10 10.92 -12.08
N LYS A 11 1.12 10.43 -11.82
CA LYS A 11 2.28 10.59 -12.71
C LYS A 11 2.03 10.00 -14.10
N ARG A 12 1.49 8.79 -14.18
CA ARG A 12 1.15 8.13 -15.47
C ARG A 12 0.05 8.85 -16.25
N ARG A 13 -0.75 9.68 -15.58
CA ARG A 13 -1.78 10.52 -16.21
C ARG A 13 -1.30 11.95 -16.48
N HIS A 14 0.00 12.21 -16.34
CA HIS A 14 0.61 13.52 -16.60
C HIS A 14 0.09 14.67 -15.73
N TYR A 15 -0.40 14.37 -14.51
CA TYR A 15 -0.69 15.42 -13.54
C TYR A 15 0.61 15.98 -12.95
N ASN A 16 0.59 17.28 -12.62
CA ASN A 16 1.66 17.89 -11.83
C ASN A 16 1.55 17.43 -10.37
N ILE A 17 2.50 16.60 -9.94
CA ILE A 17 2.55 15.99 -8.59
C ILE A 17 3.57 16.67 -7.67
N GLY A 18 4.14 17.80 -8.09
CA GLY A 18 5.19 18.50 -7.36
C GLY A 18 6.56 17.80 -7.41
N THR A 19 7.50 18.33 -6.63
CA THR A 19 8.89 17.85 -6.57
C THR A 19 9.19 17.01 -5.33
N ASN A 20 8.42 17.16 -4.25
CA ASN A 20 8.52 16.28 -3.09
C ASN A 20 7.75 14.97 -3.40
N LEU A 21 8.51 13.90 -3.60
CA LEU A 21 7.98 12.58 -3.96
C LEU A 21 7.95 11.62 -2.77
N ASP A 22 8.16 12.12 -1.56
CA ASP A 22 8.10 11.31 -0.35
C ASP A 22 6.69 10.77 -0.12
N CYS A 23 6.57 9.52 0.29
CA CYS A 23 5.30 8.92 0.67
C CYS A 23 4.67 9.74 1.80
N LEU A 24 3.41 10.17 1.63
CA LEU A 24 2.73 11.02 2.62
C LEU A 24 2.53 10.34 3.98
N LEU A 25 2.50 9.00 4.00
CA LEU A 25 2.24 8.23 5.22
C LEU A 25 3.51 8.00 6.05
N CYS A 26 4.63 7.66 5.41
CA CYS A 26 5.87 7.31 6.12
C CYS A 26 7.01 8.31 5.95
N GLY A 27 6.85 9.34 5.09
CA GLY A 27 7.88 10.33 4.79
C GLY A 27 9.12 9.77 4.08
N GLN A 28 9.08 8.52 3.61
CA GLN A 28 10.21 7.91 2.90
C GLN A 28 10.17 8.28 1.42
N HIS A 29 11.36 8.48 0.83
CA HIS A 29 11.52 8.71 -0.61
C HIS A 29 11.40 7.40 -1.40
N ILE A 30 10.18 6.86 -1.44
CA ILE A 30 9.83 5.61 -2.10
C ILE A 30 8.64 5.83 -3.03
N GLU A 31 8.60 5.09 -4.13
CA GLU A 31 7.49 5.20 -5.06
C GLU A 31 6.17 4.80 -4.39
N GLU A 32 5.24 5.74 -4.37
CA GLU A 32 3.91 5.52 -3.84
C GLU A 32 3.03 4.77 -4.86
N ILE A 33 2.95 3.46 -4.66
CA ILE A 33 2.02 2.53 -5.34
C ILE A 33 1.09 1.88 -4.32
N VAL A 34 0.07 1.16 -4.80
CA VAL A 34 -0.90 0.46 -3.93
C VAL A 34 -0.18 -0.54 -3.03
N GLU A 35 0.82 -1.23 -3.58
CA GLU A 35 1.63 -2.22 -2.88
C GLU A 35 2.34 -1.58 -1.66
N HIS A 36 2.99 -0.43 -1.87
CA HIS A 36 3.61 0.33 -0.80
C HIS A 36 2.56 0.77 0.24
N LEU A 37 1.53 1.50 -0.19
CA LEU A 37 0.57 2.13 0.71
C LEU A 37 -0.14 1.14 1.64
N PHE A 38 -0.44 -0.07 1.17
CA PHE A 38 -1.17 -1.06 1.97
C PHE A 38 -0.29 -2.10 2.63
N PHE A 39 0.78 -2.60 2.00
CA PHE A 39 1.48 -3.79 2.49
C PHE A 39 2.87 -3.49 3.08
N HIS A 40 3.61 -2.56 2.48
CA HIS A 40 5.03 -2.33 2.84
C HIS A 40 5.30 -1.00 3.55
N CYS A 41 4.35 -0.06 3.57
CA CYS A 41 4.53 1.23 4.21
C CYS A 41 4.74 1.04 5.71
N THR A 42 5.81 1.63 6.24
CA THR A 42 6.16 1.56 7.68
C THR A 42 5.12 2.22 8.58
N PHE A 43 4.28 3.09 8.03
CA PHE A 43 3.08 3.61 8.69
C PHE A 43 1.94 2.58 8.70
N SER A 44 1.65 1.95 7.55
CA SER A 44 0.49 1.06 7.39
C SER A 44 0.68 -0.31 8.04
N GLN A 45 1.91 -0.82 8.12
CA GLN A 45 2.17 -2.11 8.77
C GLN A 45 1.70 -2.17 10.24
N PRO A 46 2.01 -1.17 11.10
CA PRO A 46 1.42 -1.06 12.43
C PRO A 46 -0.11 -1.06 12.43
N CYS A 47 -0.77 -0.36 11.49
CA CYS A 47 -2.22 -0.33 11.39
C CYS A 47 -2.82 -1.72 11.17
N TRP A 48 -2.21 -2.53 10.31
CA TRP A 48 -2.61 -3.92 10.09
C TRP A 48 -2.33 -4.83 11.29
N ARG A 49 -1.23 -4.58 12.02
CA ARG A 49 -0.87 -5.35 13.22
C ARG A 49 -1.92 -5.23 14.32
N ILE A 50 -2.60 -4.08 14.44
CA ILE A 50 -3.73 -3.89 15.38
C ILE A 50 -4.85 -4.90 15.10
N LEU A 51 -5.04 -5.28 13.83
CA LEU A 51 -6.03 -6.27 13.40
C LEU A 51 -5.48 -7.71 13.39
N ASN A 52 -4.30 -7.95 13.98
CA ASN A 52 -3.58 -9.22 13.91
C ASN A 52 -3.28 -9.68 12.47
N ILE A 53 -3.02 -8.71 11.58
CA ILE A 53 -2.64 -8.95 10.20
C ILE A 53 -1.16 -8.61 10.02
N THR A 54 -0.39 -9.57 9.49
CA THR A 54 1.02 -9.41 9.15
C THR A 54 1.22 -9.83 7.71
N TRP A 55 1.87 -8.97 6.93
CA TRP A 55 2.14 -9.19 5.52
C TRP A 55 3.56 -9.72 5.32
N SER A 56 3.73 -10.68 4.41
CA SER A 56 5.03 -11.16 3.97
C SER A 56 5.58 -10.24 2.89
N ASP A 57 6.87 -9.90 2.95
CA ASP A 57 7.53 -9.08 1.92
C ASP A 57 7.82 -9.86 0.63
N HIS A 58 7.65 -11.19 0.64
CA HIS A 58 7.94 -12.07 -0.50
C HIS A 58 6.71 -12.45 -1.33
N GLU A 59 5.51 -12.10 -0.89
CA GLU A 59 4.27 -12.53 -1.53
C GLU A 59 3.67 -11.41 -2.40
N HIS A 60 3.11 -11.80 -3.54
CA HIS A 60 2.44 -10.85 -4.41
C HIS A 60 1.07 -10.46 -3.81
N ARG A 61 0.61 -9.24 -4.11
CA ARG A 61 -0.67 -8.69 -3.63
C ARG A 61 -1.86 -9.66 -3.72
N LEU A 62 -2.01 -10.40 -4.82
CA LEU A 62 -3.13 -11.33 -4.98
C LEU A 62 -3.07 -12.48 -3.97
N GLN A 63 -1.89 -13.05 -3.75
CA GLN A 63 -1.66 -14.11 -2.76
C GLN A 63 -1.95 -13.59 -1.35
N LEU A 64 -1.47 -12.39 -1.01
CA LEU A 64 -1.74 -11.75 0.28
C LEU A 64 -3.26 -11.62 0.53
N LEU A 65 -4.02 -11.17 -0.47
CA LEU A 65 -5.48 -11.01 -0.37
C LEU A 65 -6.22 -12.35 -0.29
N GLU A 66 -5.76 -13.38 -1.01
CA GLU A 66 -6.32 -14.73 -0.94
C GLU A 66 -6.15 -15.32 0.46
N ARG A 67 -4.93 -15.27 1.02
CA ARG A 67 -4.65 -15.77 2.38
C ARG A 67 -5.48 -15.06 3.45
N LEU A 68 -5.70 -13.75 3.31
CA LEU A 68 -6.62 -13.05 4.21
C LEU A 68 -8.04 -13.58 4.14
N LYS A 69 -8.57 -13.73 2.92
CA LYS A 69 -9.94 -14.21 2.72
C LYS A 69 -10.12 -15.60 3.33
N GLU A 70 -9.15 -16.50 3.12
CA GLU A 70 -9.17 -17.84 3.71
C GLU A 70 -9.20 -17.80 5.25
N ARG A 71 -8.40 -16.91 5.86
CA ARG A 71 -8.34 -16.78 7.32
C ARG A 71 -9.62 -16.17 7.93
N HIS A 72 -10.32 -15.31 7.20
CA HIS A 72 -11.52 -14.61 7.70
C HIS A 72 -12.85 -15.24 7.23
N ASN A 73 -12.82 -16.26 6.38
CA ASN A 73 -14.00 -17.04 5.96
C ASN A 73 -14.29 -18.24 6.89
N HIS A 74 -13.83 -18.19 8.15
CA HIS A 74 -14.24 -19.09 9.23
C HIS A 74 -15.04 -18.31 10.29
#